data_AF-A0A0B8WL61-F1
#
_entry.id   AF-A0A0B8WL61-F1
#
_cell.length_a   1.000
_cell.length_b   1.000
_cell.length_c   1.000
_cell.angle_alpha   90.00
_cell.angle_beta   90.00
_cell.angle_gamma   90.00
#
_symmetry.space_group_name_H-M   'P 1'
#
loop_
_entity.id
_entity.type
_entity.pdbx_description
1 polymer ?
#
loop_
_entity_poly.entity_id
_entity_poly.type
_entity_poly.pdbx_seq_one_letter_code
_entity_poly.pdbx_strand_id
1 'polypeptide(L)'
;HWVDLRSPEYNGKPFTTTFIYGYYDANMIFIEPMITRDYLLKKRKFEQELMLPKTFTQRGYYPQKYSIHFDKARRMHIVTLKHLKDMQ
;
A
#
# COMPACT_ATOMS: atom_id res chain seq x y z
N HIS A 1 -7.99 3.25 -11.27
CA HIS A 1 -7.39 2.72 -10.03
C HIS A 1 -7.79 1.26 -9.87
N TRP A 2 -6.85 0.43 -9.42
CA TRP A 2 -7.10 -0.95 -9.01
C TRP A 2 -6.76 -1.10 -7.53
N VAL A 3 -7.60 -1.84 -6.80
CA VAL A 3 -7.58 -1.96 -5.34
C VAL A 3 -8.01 -3.38 -4.96
N ASP A 4 -7.64 -3.81 -3.75
CA ASP A 4 -8.11 -5.09 -3.21
C ASP A 4 -9.57 -4.98 -2.74
N LEU A 5 -10.49 -5.62 -3.46
CA LEU A 5 -11.94 -5.61 -3.12
C LEU A 5 -12.27 -6.38 -1.83
N ARG A 6 -11.30 -7.10 -1.25
CA ARG A 6 -11.45 -7.72 0.07
C ARG A 6 -11.20 -6.71 1.20
N SER A 7 -10.73 -5.51 0.87
CA SER A 7 -10.49 -4.47 1.87
C SER A 7 -11.78 -4.06 2.58
N PRO A 8 -11.72 -3.66 3.87
CA PRO A 8 -12.90 -3.39 4.69
C PRO A 8 -13.89 -2.39 4.08
N GLU A 9 -13.40 -1.37 3.37
CA GLU A 9 -14.20 -0.33 2.70
C GLU A 9 -15.18 -0.86 1.66
N TYR A 10 -14.87 -2.01 1.06
CA TYR A 10 -15.73 -2.68 0.08
C TYR A 10 -16.61 -3.76 0.72
N ASN A 11 -16.51 -3.95 2.03
CA ASN A 11 -17.17 -5.02 2.79
C ASN A 11 -17.94 -4.46 4.00
N GLY A 12 -18.55 -3.28 3.84
CA GLY A 12 -19.46 -2.67 4.82
C GLY A 12 -18.78 -2.02 6.03
N LYS A 13 -17.45 -1.82 6.00
CA LYS A 13 -16.70 -1.14 7.07
C LYS A 13 -16.11 0.17 6.57
N PRO A 14 -15.76 1.13 7.45
CA PRO A 14 -15.11 2.37 7.01
C PRO A 14 -13.72 2.14 6.40
N PHE A 15 -13.35 3.01 5.46
CA PHE A 15 -11.99 3.11 4.93
C PHE A 15 -10.98 3.46 6.03
N THR A 16 -9.81 2.81 6.00
CA THR A 16 -8.74 3.03 6.99
C THR A 16 -7.36 3.10 6.34
N THR A 17 -6.97 2.05 5.64
CA THR A 17 -5.75 1.98 4.83
C THR A 17 -6.03 1.09 3.63
N THR A 18 -5.55 1.48 2.46
CA THR A 18 -5.61 0.67 1.25
C THR A 18 -4.38 0.94 0.40
N PHE A 19 -4.00 -0.03 -0.42
CA PHE A 19 -2.90 0.11 -1.37
C PHE A 19 -3.48 0.13 -2.78
N ILE A 20 -3.18 1.18 -3.53
CA ILE A 20 -3.78 1.48 -4.82
C ILE A 20 -2.74 1.32 -5.92
N TYR A 21 -3.17 0.76 -7.03
CA TYR A 21 -2.42 0.70 -8.28
C TYR A 21 -3.11 1.62 -9.30
N GLY A 22 -2.39 2.62 -9.77
CA GLY A 22 -2.86 3.60 -10.74
C GLY A 22 -2.61 3.14 -12.16
N TYR A 23 -3.63 3.22 -13.02
CA TYR A 23 -3.53 2.86 -14.43
C TYR A 23 -3.99 4.00 -15.32
N TYR A 24 -3.28 4.19 -16.43
CA TYR A 24 -3.66 5.06 -17.53
C TYR A 24 -3.32 4.35 -18.83
N ASP A 25 -4.27 4.32 -19.78
CA ASP A 25 -4.12 3.64 -21.07
C ASP A 25 -3.57 2.20 -20.93
N ALA A 26 -4.20 1.40 -20.08
CA ALA A 26 -3.81 0.03 -19.71
C ALA A 26 -2.40 -0.14 -19.08
N ASN A 27 -1.65 0.94 -18.88
CA ASN A 27 -0.32 0.93 -18.27
C ASN A 27 -0.40 1.33 -16.80
N MET A 28 0.29 0.58 -15.93
CA MET A 28 0.40 0.94 -14.52
C MET A 28 1.42 2.07 -14.38
N ILE A 29 0.98 3.23 -13.88
CA ILE A 29 1.80 4.45 -13.82
C ILE A 29 2.21 4.84 -12.41
N PHE A 30 1.53 4.31 -11.38
CA PHE A 30 1.92 4.52 -9.98
C PHE A 30 1.37 3.44 -9.05
N ILE A 31 1.94 3.41 -7.85
CA ILE A 31 1.45 2.67 -6.69
C ILE A 31 1.44 3.61 -5.49
N GLU A 32 0.42 3.54 -4.64
CA GLU A 32 0.31 4.43 -3.48
C GLU A 32 -0.40 3.77 -2.29
N PRO A 33 0.11 3.92 -1.06
CA PRO A 33 -0.67 3.68 0.14
C PRO A 33 -1.52 4.92 0.47
N MET A 34 -2.84 4.76 0.57
CA MET A 34 -3.73 5.78 1.14
C MET A 34 -4.13 5.38 2.56
N ILE A 35 -4.02 6.30 3.52
CA ILE A 35 -4.23 6.03 4.95
C ILE A 35 -5.01 7.18 5.58
N THR A 36 -6.03 6.88 6.40
CA THR A 36 -6.73 7.93 7.14
C THR A 36 -5.90 8.46 8.30
N ARG A 37 -6.06 9.75 8.60
CA ARG A 37 -5.42 10.38 9.76
C ARG A 37 -5.79 9.67 11.07
N ASP A 38 -7.04 9.28 11.24
CA ASP A 38 -7.52 8.59 12.43
C ASP A 38 -6.86 7.23 12.62
N TYR A 39 -6.54 6.53 11.52
CA TYR A 39 -5.77 5.28 11.58
C TYR A 39 -4.35 5.52 12.09
N LEU A 40 -3.68 6.55 11.56
CA LEU A 40 -2.32 6.93 12.00
C LEU A 40 -2.31 7.27 13.49
N LEU A 41 -3.24 8.11 13.96
CA LEU A 41 -3.29 8.55 15.36
C LEU A 41 -3.47 7.41 16.37
N LYS A 42 -4.04 6.26 15.96
CA LYS A 42 -4.12 5.05 16.80
C LYS A 42 -2.75 4.38 17.03
N LYS A 43 -1.71 4.77 16.29
CA LYS A 43 -0.31 4.31 16.43
C LYS A 43 -0.18 2.78 16.42
N ARG A 44 -1.06 2.09 15.69
CA ARG A 44 -1.04 0.63 15.54
C ARG A 44 0.10 0.24 14.60
N LYS A 45 0.72 -0.90 14.86
CA LYS A 45 1.57 -1.56 13.86
C LYS A 45 0.67 -2.24 12.83
N PHE A 46 0.98 -2.04 11.57
CA PHE A 46 0.28 -2.62 10.44
C PHE A 46 1.28 -3.15 9.43
N GLU A 47 0.98 -4.32 8.87
CA GLU A 47 1.70 -4.90 7.75
C GLU A 47 0.71 -5.57 6.80
N GLN A 48 0.94 -5.44 5.50
CA GLN A 48 0.16 -6.12 4.47
C GLN A 48 1.09 -6.58 3.35
N GLU A 49 0.95 -7.86 2.97
CA GLU A 49 1.52 -8.40 1.75
C GLU A 49 0.74 -7.84 0.55
N LEU A 50 1.47 -7.39 -0.46
CA LEU A 50 0.92 -6.79 -1.66
C LEU A 50 0.73 -7.87 -2.72
N MET A 51 -0.50 -7.97 -3.23
CA MET A 51 -0.77 -8.81 -4.40
C MET A 51 -0.26 -8.10 -5.64
N LEU A 52 0.88 -8.56 -6.16
CA LEU A 52 1.47 -8.04 -7.38
C LEU A 52 1.02 -8.88 -8.59
N PRO A 53 0.79 -8.23 -9.74
CA PRO A 53 0.79 -8.91 -11.04
C PRO A 53 2.02 -9.80 -11.23
N LYS A 54 1.87 -10.87 -12.04
CA LYS A 54 3.00 -11.75 -12.39
C LYS A 54 4.06 -11.04 -13.23
N THR A 55 3.63 -10.12 -14.08
CA THR A 55 4.46 -9.33 -14.99
C THR A 55 4.02 -7.87 -14.94
N PHE A 56 4.96 -6.96 -15.18
CA PHE A 56 4.70 -5.53 -15.25
C PHE A 56 5.14 -5.01 -16.60
N THR A 57 4.35 -4.13 -17.23
CA THR A 57 4.73 -3.54 -18.52
C THR A 57 6.01 -2.72 -18.42
N GLN A 58 6.25 -2.11 -17.26
CA GLN A 58 7.43 -1.32 -16.99
C GLN A 58 8.38 -2.10 -16.08
N ARG A 59 9.65 -2.20 -16.48
CA ARG A 59 10.70 -2.75 -15.63
C ARG A 59 10.93 -1.82 -14.44
N GLY A 60 11.04 -2.39 -13.25
CA GLY A 60 11.33 -1.63 -12.05
C GLY A 60 11.31 -2.46 -10.78
N TYR A 61 11.57 -1.77 -9.67
CA TYR A 61 11.53 -2.36 -8.33
C TYR A 61 10.16 -2.16 -7.69
N TYR A 62 9.42 -3.26 -7.52
CA TYR A 62 8.07 -3.24 -6.96
C TYR A 62 8.04 -3.84 -5.55
N PRO A 63 7.33 -3.21 -4.59
CA PRO A 63 7.24 -3.71 -3.22
C PRO A 63 6.33 -4.90 -3.13
N GLN A 64 6.77 -5.94 -2.43
CA GLN A 64 5.93 -7.10 -2.12
C GLN A 64 5.19 -6.92 -0.79
N LYS A 65 5.57 -5.92 0.00
CA LYS A 65 4.98 -5.66 1.31
C LYS A 65 4.99 -4.17 1.63
N TYR A 66 3.99 -3.70 2.37
CA TYR A 66 4.04 -2.39 3.00
C TYR A 66 3.70 -2.46 4.48
N SER A 67 4.20 -1.49 5.24
CA SER A 67 3.95 -1.40 6.67
C SER A 67 3.77 0.02 7.15
N ILE A 68 3.01 0.18 8.22
CA ILE A 68 2.82 1.43 8.93
C ILE A 68 3.15 1.18 10.40
N HIS A 69 3.99 2.04 10.97
CA HIS A 69 4.21 2.06 12.42
C HIS A 69 4.49 3.46 12.93
N PHE A 70 4.40 3.65 14.24
CA PHE A 70 4.78 4.88 14.89
C PHE A 70 6.11 4.70 15.61
N ASP A 71 7.12 5.47 15.22
CA ASP A 71 8.39 5.57 15.92
C ASP A 71 8.20 6.53 17.11
N LYS A 72 8.23 5.98 18.33
CA LYS A 72 8.04 6.76 19.55
C LYS A 72 9.21 7.70 19.84
N ALA A 73 10.44 7.30 19.55
CA ALA A 73 11.63 8.08 19.85
C ALA A 73 11.67 9.32 18.95
N ARG A 74 11.33 9.15 17.67
CA ARG A 74 11.30 10.25 16.70
C ARG A 74 9.95 10.97 16.61
N ARG A 75 8.91 10.43 17.26
CA ARG A 75 7.52 10.89 17.20
C ARG A 75 6.98 10.99 15.76
N MET A 76 7.32 10.02 14.92
CA MET A 76 6.94 10.00 13.50
C MET A 76 6.09 8.78 13.14
N HIS A 77 5.16 8.97 12.21
CA HIS A 77 4.54 7.85 11.49
C HIS A 77 5.45 7.44 10.33
N ILE A 78 5.88 6.19 10.34
CA ILE A 78 6.76 5.63 9.31
C ILE A 78 5.94 4.69 8.44
N VAL A 79 5.85 5.03 7.15
CA VAL A 79 5.28 4.19 6.10
C VAL A 79 6.45 3.63 5.30
N THR A 80 6.49 2.31 5.11
CA THR A 80 7.62 1.64 4.47
C THR A 80 7.14 0.69 3.39
N LEU A 81 7.77 0.77 2.22
CA LEU A 81 7.70 -0.21 1.15
C LEU A 81 8.86 -1.19 1.31
N LYS A 82 8.57 -2.49 1.37
CA LYS A 82 9.52 -3.55 1.71
C LYS A 82 9.61 -4.60 0.60
N HIS A 83 10.71 -5.35 0.63
CA HIS A 83 10.95 -6.49 -0.25
C HIS A 83 10.83 -6.12 -1.74
N LEU A 84 11.50 -5.04 -2.12
CA LEU A 84 11.51 -4.54 -3.49
C LEU A 84 12.08 -5.61 -4.43
N LYS A 85 11.31 -6.00 -5.46
CA LYS A 85 11.68 -7.01 -6.44
C LYS A 85 11.80 -6.37 -7.82
N ASP A 86 12.90 -6.65 -8.52
CA ASP A 86 13.03 -6.33 -9.95
C ASP A 86 12.04 -7.19 -10.72
N MET A 87 11.09 -6.55 -11.41
CA MET A 87 10.09 -7.20 -12.24
C MET A 87 10.25 -6.73 -13.68
N GLN A 88 10.00 -7.65 -14.62
CA GLN A 88 10.02 -7.45 -16.07
C GLN A 88 8.65 -7.82 -16.67
#